data_AF-A0A835Q1I5-F1
#
_entry.id   AF-A0A835Q1I5-F1
#
_cell.length_a   1.000
_cell.length_b   1.000
_cell.length_c   1.000
_cell.angle_alpha   90.00
_cell.angle_beta   90.00
_cell.angle_gamma   90.00
#
_symmetry.space_group_name_H-M   'P 1'
#
loop_
_entity.id
_entity.type
_entity.pdbx_description
1 polymer ?
#
loop_
_entity_poly.entity_id
_entity_poly.type
_entity_poly.pdbx_seq_one_letter_code
_entity_poly.pdbx_strand_id
1 'polypeptide(L)'
;MPQCSPAFVACTRSIAGQTTSVYATHLGNISLTWGRSTLGLYLLVDLRLAPARADDGAGHLRLCLHPYLPWKRKGSKRRRFTTPSGNHRTVELSWDLRAARFSSSRGPEPSDGFFVTVAVDGELALVAGDRKEEAYRTTSAVRPRGRRQGTDLISRRGG
;
A
#
# COMPACT_ATOMS: atom_id res chain seq x y z
N MET A 1 14.49 -30.98 8.12
CA MET A 1 14.01 -30.07 7.05
C MET A 1 13.95 -28.66 7.63
N PRO A 2 14.88 -27.74 7.31
CA PRO A 2 14.83 -26.40 7.86
C PRO A 2 13.72 -25.62 7.16
N GLN A 3 12.75 -25.17 7.95
CA GLN A 3 11.63 -24.37 7.50
C GLN A 3 12.15 -22.96 7.21
N CYS A 4 12.09 -22.54 5.94
CA CYS A 4 12.39 -21.17 5.53
C CYS A 4 11.33 -20.23 6.11
N SER A 5 11.65 -19.60 7.24
CA SER A 5 10.90 -18.48 7.78
C SER A 5 10.88 -17.34 6.77
N PRO A 6 9.70 -16.82 6.36
CA PRO A 6 9.66 -15.58 5.61
C PRO A 6 10.18 -14.45 6.53
N ALA A 7 11.29 -13.83 6.14
CA ALA A 7 11.82 -12.66 6.84
C ALA A 7 10.79 -11.52 6.78
N PHE A 8 9.99 -11.38 7.83
CA PHE A 8 9.17 -10.21 8.05
C PHE A 8 10.09 -9.09 8.54
N VAL A 9 10.37 -8.12 7.67
CA VAL A 9 10.99 -6.86 8.10
C VAL A 9 9.92 -6.09 8.88
N ALA A 10 9.88 -6.29 10.19
CA ALA A 10 9.10 -5.48 11.11
C ALA A 10 9.77 -4.10 11.22
N CYS A 11 9.22 -3.08 10.54
CA CYS A 11 9.61 -1.70 10.83
C CYS A 11 8.95 -1.29 12.16
N THR A 12 9.72 -1.31 13.24
CA THR A 12 9.31 -0.83 14.56
C THR A 12 9.49 0.70 14.68
N ARG A 13 8.40 1.33 15.11
CA ARG A 13 8.24 2.58 15.89
C ARG A 13 8.91 3.90 15.42
N SER A 14 8.03 4.84 15.05
CA SER A 14 8.09 6.32 15.15
C SER A 14 9.48 6.97 15.26
N ILE A 15 9.99 7.44 14.12
CA ILE A 15 11.09 8.41 14.00
C ILE A 15 10.50 9.63 13.29
N ALA A 16 10.78 10.85 13.79
CA ALA A 16 10.43 12.10 13.10
C ALA A 16 10.83 12.01 11.61
N GLY A 17 9.92 12.39 10.69
CA GLY A 17 10.13 12.20 9.26
C GLY A 17 9.39 11.00 8.63
N GLN A 18 8.24 10.61 9.20
CA GLN A 18 7.27 9.72 8.56
C GLN A 18 5.92 10.40 8.41
N THR A 19 5.23 10.11 7.30
CA THR A 19 3.87 10.58 7.03
C THR A 19 2.99 9.38 6.75
N THR A 20 1.93 9.20 7.55
CA THR A 20 0.97 8.11 7.38
C THR A 20 -0.37 8.63 6.93
N SER A 21 -0.86 8.07 5.82
CA SER A 21 -2.19 8.30 5.26
C SER A 21 -3.03 7.03 5.39
N VAL A 22 -4.16 7.12 6.08
CA VAL A 22 -5.06 5.98 6.32
C VAL A 22 -6.32 6.11 5.47
N TYR A 23 -6.63 5.07 4.71
CA TYR A 23 -7.76 5.00 3.79
C TYR A 23 -8.76 3.96 4.27
N ALA A 24 -10.03 4.37 4.39
CA ALA A 24 -11.14 3.44 4.50
C ALA A 24 -11.44 2.90 3.09
N THR A 25 -11.54 1.58 2.98
CA THR A 25 -11.99 0.90 1.78
C THR A 25 -13.06 -0.11 2.17
N HIS A 26 -13.84 -0.57 1.20
CA HIS A 26 -14.84 -1.61 1.44
C HIS A 26 -14.23 -2.97 1.82
N LEU A 27 -12.94 -3.18 1.55
CA LEU A 27 -12.21 -4.38 1.96
C LEU A 27 -11.58 -4.25 3.36
N GLY A 28 -11.68 -3.08 3.99
CA GLY A 28 -11.03 -2.75 5.26
C GLY A 28 -10.14 -1.53 5.17
N ASN A 29 -9.17 -1.41 6.08
CA ASN A 29 -8.33 -0.22 6.18
C ASN A 29 -6.98 -0.45 5.53
N ILE A 30 -6.52 0.51 4.73
CA ILE A 30 -5.20 0.51 4.13
C ILE A 30 -4.44 1.74 4.62
N SER A 31 -3.27 1.53 5.20
CA SER A 31 -2.39 2.62 5.62
C SER A 31 -1.15 2.69 4.74
N LEU A 32 -0.86 3.88 4.23
CA LEU A 32 0.36 4.19 3.49
C LEU A 32 1.25 5.06 4.36
N THR A 33 2.40 4.55 4.75
CA THR A 33 3.40 5.29 5.53
C THR A 33 4.63 5.55 4.68
N TRP A 34 4.84 6.82 4.34
CA TRP A 34 6.05 7.30 3.71
C TRP A 34 7.09 7.62 4.79
N GLY A 35 8.34 7.27 4.55
CA GLY A 35 9.43 7.57 5.47
C GLY A 35 10.76 7.70 4.76
N ARG A 36 11.73 8.30 5.45
CA ARG A 36 13.14 8.27 5.04
C ARG A 36 13.93 7.37 5.97
N SER A 37 14.82 6.58 5.39
CA SER A 37 15.90 5.88 6.10
C SER A 37 17.25 6.40 5.57
N THR A 38 18.35 5.91 6.15
CA THR A 38 19.71 6.17 5.64
C THR A 38 19.87 5.75 4.17
N LEU A 39 19.10 4.76 3.73
CA LEU A 39 19.11 4.24 2.36
C LEU A 39 18.15 4.98 1.42
N GLY A 40 17.41 5.97 1.92
CA GLY A 40 16.52 6.81 1.13
C GLY A 40 15.03 6.64 1.47
N LEU A 41 14.18 7.00 0.52
CA LEU A 41 12.72 6.92 0.68
C LEU A 41 12.27 5.47 0.77
N TYR A 42 11.30 5.21 1.65
CA TYR A 42 10.55 3.97 1.66
C TYR A 42 9.05 4.25 1.78
N LEU A 43 8.25 3.30 1.27
CA LEU A 43 6.81 3.26 1.43
C LEU A 43 6.45 1.95 2.12
N LEU A 44 5.75 2.08 3.23
CA LEU A 44 5.15 0.98 3.95
C LEU A 44 3.65 0.96 3.68
N VAL A 45 3.13 -0.23 3.36
CA VAL A 45 1.70 -0.48 3.15
C VAL A 45 1.24 -1.48 4.21
N ASP A 46 0.30 -1.06 5.05
CA ASP A 46 -0.35 -1.89 6.08
C ASP A 46 -1.81 -2.12 5.68
N LEU A 47 -2.18 -3.36 5.39
CA LEU A 47 -3.54 -3.76 5.03
C LEU A 47 -4.18 -4.49 6.19
N ARG A 48 -5.31 -3.97 6.65
CA ARG A 48 -6.17 -4.59 7.67
C ARG A 48 -7.50 -4.90 7.00
N LEU A 49 -7.61 -6.12 6.51
CA LEU A 49 -8.80 -6.56 5.78
C LEU A 49 -9.91 -6.92 6.76
N ALA A 50 -11.12 -6.46 6.45
CA ALA A 50 -12.31 -6.96 7.10
C ALA A 50 -12.51 -8.44 6.73
N PRO A 51 -13.06 -9.26 7.64
CA PRO A 51 -13.41 -10.63 7.31
C PRO A 51 -14.48 -10.62 6.21
N ALA A 52 -14.26 -11.37 5.11
CA ALA A 52 -15.23 -11.39 4.02
C ALA A 52 -16.44 -12.27 4.31
N ARG A 53 -16.33 -13.17 5.29
CA ARG A 53 -17.40 -14.04 5.79
C ARG A 53 -17.34 -14.03 7.31
N ALA A 54 -18.46 -14.37 7.94
CA ALA A 54 -18.55 -14.42 9.41
C ALA A 54 -17.52 -15.37 10.05
N ASP A 55 -17.14 -16.43 9.33
CA ASP A 55 -16.15 -17.43 9.75
C ASP A 55 -14.72 -17.11 9.25
N ASP A 56 -14.55 -16.02 8.50
CA ASP A 56 -13.24 -15.57 8.04
C ASP A 56 -12.56 -14.78 9.16
N GLY A 57 -11.31 -15.07 9.49
CA GLY A 57 -10.53 -14.23 10.38
C GLY A 57 -10.10 -12.94 9.69
N ALA A 58 -10.00 -11.83 10.44
CA ALA A 58 -9.46 -10.58 9.89
C ALA A 58 -8.02 -10.79 9.38
N GLY A 59 -7.78 -10.40 8.13
CA GLY A 59 -6.47 -10.54 7.48
C GLY A 59 -5.59 -9.32 7.76
N HIS A 60 -4.31 -9.56 8.06
CA HIS A 60 -3.31 -8.48 8.19
C HIS A 60 -2.10 -8.77 7.30
N LEU A 61 -1.73 -7.79 6.47
CA LEU A 61 -0.56 -7.87 5.62
C LEU A 61 0.22 -6.57 5.65
N ARG A 62 1.53 -6.66 5.81
CA ARG A 62 2.43 -5.51 5.81
C ARG A 62 3.50 -5.65 4.73
N LEU A 63 3.64 -4.64 3.88
CA LEU A 63 4.56 -4.62 2.73
C LEU A 63 5.46 -3.38 2.78
N CYS A 64 6.77 -3.57 2.68
CA CYS A 64 7.73 -2.47 2.53
C CYS A 64 8.27 -2.39 1.10
N LEU A 65 8.29 -1.18 0.55
CA LEU A 65 8.89 -0.80 -0.72
C LEU A 65 10.03 0.18 -0.45
N HIS A 66 11.16 -0.04 -1.12
CA HIS A 66 12.34 0.82 -1.02
C HIS A 66 12.70 1.32 -2.44
N PRO A 67 12.06 2.40 -2.93
CA PRO A 67 12.30 2.96 -4.27
C PRO A 67 13.57 3.84 -4.35
N TYR A 68 14.66 3.46 -3.66
CA TYR A 68 15.91 4.23 -3.64
C TYR A 68 16.65 4.22 -4.98
N LEU A 69 16.42 3.20 -5.81
CA LEU A 69 16.99 3.09 -7.14
C LEU A 69 16.02 3.64 -8.19
N PRO A 70 16.49 4.38 -9.21
CA PRO A 70 15.63 4.98 -10.22
C PRO A 70 14.80 3.93 -10.99
N TRP A 71 15.34 2.73 -11.22
CA TRP A 71 14.58 1.62 -11.84
C TRP A 71 13.57 0.95 -10.91
N LYS A 72 13.67 1.14 -9.59
CA LYS A 72 12.67 0.67 -8.62
C LYS A 72 11.56 1.69 -8.38
N ARG A 73 11.63 2.87 -8.99
CA ARG A 73 10.60 3.92 -8.86
C ARG A 73 9.29 3.55 -9.54
N LYS A 74 9.27 2.61 -10.47
CA LYS A 74 8.04 1.99 -10.98
C LYS A 74 8.13 0.49 -10.90
N GLY A 75 7.04 -0.15 -10.49
CA GLY A 75 6.95 -1.59 -10.48
C GLY A 75 5.64 -2.08 -9.91
N SER A 76 5.54 -3.40 -9.81
CA SER A 76 4.47 -4.08 -9.10
C SER A 76 5.05 -5.17 -8.22
N LYS A 77 4.32 -5.53 -7.17
CA LYS A 77 4.68 -6.58 -6.23
C LYS A 77 3.44 -7.31 -5.80
N ARG A 78 3.41 -8.60 -6.08
CA ARG A 78 2.33 -9.51 -5.68
C ARG A 78 2.76 -10.32 -4.47
N ARG A 79 1.89 -10.44 -3.48
CA ARG A 79 2.08 -11.26 -2.28
C ARG A 79 0.83 -12.06 -1.98
N ARG A 80 1.01 -13.33 -1.68
CA ARG A 80 -0.05 -14.21 -1.18
C ARG A 80 0.11 -14.34 0.32
N PHE A 81 -1.00 -14.33 1.04
CA PHE A 81 -1.02 -14.64 2.47
C PHE A 81 -2.24 -15.50 2.79
N THR A 82 -2.22 -16.12 3.96
CA THR A 82 -3.31 -16.94 4.45
C THR A 82 -3.95 -16.22 5.63
N THR A 83 -5.27 -16.10 5.63
CA THR A 83 -6.05 -15.54 6.75
C THR A 83 -6.04 -16.52 7.93
N PRO A 84 -6.42 -16.07 9.14
CA PRO A 84 -6.49 -16.97 10.30
C PRO A 84 -7.44 -18.18 10.11
N SER A 85 -8.46 -18.02 9.27
CA SER A 85 -9.42 -19.05 8.85
C SER A 85 -8.87 -20.04 7.79
N GLY A 86 -7.63 -19.87 7.33
CA GLY A 86 -7.01 -20.74 6.32
C GLY A 86 -7.28 -20.33 4.87
N ASN A 87 -8.03 -19.24 4.62
CA ASN A 87 -8.30 -18.77 3.26
C ASN A 87 -7.09 -18.06 2.66
N HIS A 88 -6.83 -18.29 1.38
CA HIS A 88 -5.73 -17.65 0.69
C HIS A 88 -6.16 -16.36 0.01
N ARG A 89 -5.40 -15.29 0.26
CA ARG A 89 -5.60 -13.96 -0.32
C ARG A 89 -4.38 -13.54 -1.09
N THR A 90 -4.60 -12.82 -2.18
CA THR A 90 -3.56 -12.24 -3.03
C THR A 90 -3.65 -10.73 -2.97
N VAL A 91 -2.53 -10.07 -2.65
CA VAL A 91 -2.41 -8.61 -2.71
C VAL A 91 -1.44 -8.24 -3.80
N GLU A 92 -1.85 -7.33 -4.68
CA GLU A 92 -1.01 -6.72 -5.70
C GLU A 92 -0.85 -5.23 -5.39
N LEU A 93 0.41 -4.82 -5.24
CA LEU A 93 0.81 -3.44 -5.02
C LEU A 93 1.52 -2.95 -6.27
N SER A 94 1.00 -1.92 -6.94
CA SER A 94 1.63 -1.35 -8.14
C SER A 94 1.85 0.15 -7.96
N TRP A 95 3.02 0.64 -8.35
CA TRP A 95 3.46 2.02 -8.11
C TRP A 95 4.19 2.61 -9.30
N ASP A 96 4.07 3.93 -9.47
CA ASP A 96 4.94 4.75 -10.31
C ASP A 96 5.29 6.04 -9.58
N LEU A 97 6.56 6.19 -9.27
CA LEU A 97 7.18 7.33 -8.59
C LEU A 97 8.23 8.00 -9.50
N ARG A 98 8.28 7.69 -10.81
CA ARG A 98 9.31 8.23 -11.70
C ARG A 98 9.25 9.74 -11.81
N ALA A 99 8.03 10.28 -11.86
CA ALA A 99 7.75 11.72 -11.92
C ALA A 99 7.44 12.33 -10.54
N ALA A 100 7.61 11.55 -9.45
CA ALA A 100 7.24 11.98 -8.12
C ALA A 100 8.06 13.20 -7.68
N ARG A 101 7.36 14.28 -7.33
CA ARG A 101 7.97 15.48 -6.76
C ARG A 101 7.89 15.42 -5.23
N PHE A 102 8.98 15.82 -4.57
CA PHE A 102 9.08 15.86 -3.11
C PHE A 102 9.39 17.29 -2.68
N SER A 103 8.70 17.76 -1.64
CA SER A 103 8.99 19.06 -1.04
C SER A 103 9.63 18.84 0.33
N SER A 104 10.79 19.45 0.56
CA SER A 104 11.50 19.36 1.84
C SER A 104 10.66 19.83 3.03
N SER A 105 9.67 20.70 2.81
CA SER A 105 8.77 21.22 3.86
C SER A 105 7.55 20.34 4.16
N ARG A 106 7.23 19.35 3.31
CA ARG A 106 6.06 18.47 3.45
C ARG A 106 6.40 17.05 3.91
N GLY A 107 7.68 16.79 4.22
CA GLY A 107 8.15 15.50 4.68
C GLY A 107 8.37 14.49 3.53
N PRO A 108 8.36 13.18 3.83
CA PRO A 108 8.70 12.13 2.86
C PRO A 108 7.61 11.83 1.83
N GLU A 109 6.38 12.30 2.02
CA GLU A 109 5.28 12.05 1.09
C GLU A 109 5.49 12.83 -0.21
N PRO A 110 5.36 12.21 -1.39
CA PRO A 110 5.38 12.94 -2.65
C PRO A 110 4.21 13.93 -2.74
N SER A 111 4.48 15.12 -3.28
CA SER A 111 3.46 16.16 -3.44
C SER A 111 2.61 15.96 -4.70
N ASP A 112 3.20 15.45 -5.79
CA ASP A 112 2.50 15.08 -7.03
C ASP A 112 3.36 14.10 -7.86
N GLY A 113 2.88 13.74 -9.05
CA GLY A 113 3.63 13.03 -10.07
C GLY A 113 3.70 11.54 -9.80
N PHE A 114 2.81 11.02 -8.95
CA PHE A 114 2.89 9.64 -8.48
C PHE A 114 1.54 8.93 -8.45
N PHE A 115 1.60 7.60 -8.45
CA PHE A 115 0.49 6.78 -7.99
C PHE A 115 0.98 5.55 -7.22
N VAL A 116 0.12 5.09 -6.32
CA VAL A 116 0.20 3.78 -5.64
C VAL A 116 -1.18 3.15 -5.72
N THR A 117 -1.22 1.89 -6.16
CA THR A 117 -2.45 1.10 -6.21
C THR A 117 -2.31 -0.14 -5.35
N VAL A 118 -3.41 -0.50 -4.69
CA VAL A 118 -3.51 -1.75 -3.95
C VAL A 118 -4.74 -2.50 -4.47
N ALA A 119 -4.53 -3.71 -4.94
CA ALA A 119 -5.60 -4.63 -5.31
C ALA A 119 -5.54 -5.89 -4.44
N VAL A 120 -6.71 -6.41 -4.09
CA VAL A 120 -6.87 -7.64 -3.30
C VAL A 120 -7.70 -8.61 -4.12
N ASP A 121 -7.19 -9.81 -4.36
CA ASP A 121 -7.83 -10.87 -5.16
C ASP A 121 -8.29 -10.41 -6.56
N GLY A 122 -7.56 -9.45 -7.15
CA GLY A 122 -7.87 -8.87 -8.46
C GLY A 122 -8.88 -7.71 -8.41
N GLU A 123 -9.37 -7.32 -7.23
CA GLU A 123 -10.23 -6.17 -7.03
C GLU A 123 -9.42 -4.95 -6.57
N LEU A 124 -9.59 -3.81 -7.25
CA LEU A 124 -8.87 -2.58 -6.91
C LEU A 124 -9.45 -1.93 -5.63
N ALA A 125 -8.68 -1.94 -4.55
CA ALA A 125 -9.08 -1.44 -3.24
C ALA A 125 -8.68 0.03 -2.99
N LEU A 126 -7.51 0.44 -3.50
CA LEU A 126 -6.99 1.80 -3.31
C LEU A 126 -6.26 2.29 -4.56
N VAL A 127 -6.48 3.58 -4.87
CA VAL A 127 -5.62 4.38 -5.75
C VAL A 127 -5.25 5.66 -5.00
N ALA A 128 -3.99 5.81 -4.64
CA ALA A 128 -3.44 7.00 -4.00
C ALA A 128 -2.51 7.74 -4.97
N GLY A 129 -2.52 9.07 -4.90
CA GLY A 129 -1.76 9.95 -5.79
C GLY A 129 -2.61 10.67 -6.82
N ASP A 130 -1.96 11.54 -7.59
CA ASP A 130 -2.55 12.43 -8.58
C ASP A 130 -2.58 11.82 -9.99
N ARG A 131 -1.71 10.84 -10.29
CA ARG A 131 -1.67 10.16 -11.61
C ARG A 131 -2.67 9.00 -11.72
N LYS A 132 -3.95 9.25 -11.41
CA LYS A 132 -4.99 8.21 -11.33
C LYS A 132 -5.25 7.52 -12.67
N GLU A 133 -5.24 8.24 -13.78
CA GLU A 133 -5.50 7.70 -15.12
C GLU A 133 -4.44 6.69 -15.54
N GLU A 134 -3.19 6.90 -15.13
CA GLU A 134 -2.11 5.94 -15.37
C GLU A 134 -2.17 4.75 -14.42
N ALA A 135 -2.57 4.99 -13.17
CA ALA A 135 -2.81 3.94 -12.19
C ALA A 135 -3.83 2.92 -12.73
N TYR A 136 -4.96 3.42 -13.27
CA TYR A 136 -6.00 2.57 -13.85
C TYR A 136 -5.59 1.85 -15.13
N ARG A 137 -4.65 2.39 -15.91
CA ARG A 137 -4.11 1.72 -17.11
C ARG A 137 -3.07 0.66 -16.77
N THR A 138 -2.36 0.85 -15.66
CA THR A 138 -1.28 -0.04 -15.23
C THR A 138 -1.82 -1.24 -14.46
N THR A 139 -2.85 -1.03 -13.64
CA THR A 139 -3.48 -2.13 -12.90
C THR A 139 -4.41 -2.93 -13.81
N SER A 140 -4.22 -4.25 -13.84
CA SER A 140 -5.16 -5.18 -14.50
C SER A 140 -6.34 -5.55 -13.60
N ALA A 141 -6.43 -4.96 -12.40
CA ALA A 141 -7.47 -5.24 -11.43
C ALA A 141 -8.84 -4.73 -11.91
N VAL A 142 -9.88 -5.51 -11.61
CA VAL A 142 -11.27 -5.15 -11.89
C VAL A 142 -11.64 -3.95 -11.04
N ARG A 143 -12.17 -2.91 -11.70
CA ARG A 143 -12.75 -1.78 -10.98
C ARG A 143 -14.01 -2.25 -10.25
N PRO A 144 -14.21 -1.86 -8.98
CA PRO A 144 -15.45 -2.19 -8.28
C PRO A 144 -16.65 -1.65 -9.07
N ARG A 145 -17.58 -2.52 -9.44
CA ARG A 145 -18.82 -2.16 -10.16
C ARG A 145 -19.81 -1.53 -9.18
N GLY A 146 -19.83 -0.21 -9.05
CA GLY A 146 -20.88 0.47 -8.27
C GLY A 146 -20.61 1.94 -7.93
N ARG A 147 -21.64 2.78 -8.06
CA ARG A 147 -21.63 4.27 -8.07
C ARG A 147 -21.39 4.96 -6.70
N ARG A 148 -20.83 4.29 -5.68
CA ARG A 148 -20.58 4.94 -4.37
C ARG A 148 -19.47 4.25 -3.57
N GLN A 149 -18.20 4.34 -3.95
CA GLN A 149 -17.11 3.98 -3.01
C GLN A 149 -15.91 4.88 -3.24
N GLY A 150 -15.93 6.05 -2.60
CA GLY A 150 -14.74 6.87 -2.43
C GLY A 150 -13.77 6.13 -1.52
N THR A 151 -12.50 6.07 -1.90
CA THR A 151 -11.45 5.81 -0.92
C THR A 151 -11.38 7.04 -0.03
N ASP A 152 -12.08 7.00 1.10
CA ASP A 152 -12.14 8.12 2.02
C ASP A 152 -10.83 8.14 2.82
N LEU A 153 -10.02 9.16 2.55
CA LEU A 153 -8.84 9.44 3.35
C LEU A 153 -9.30 9.89 4.74
N ILE A 154 -9.18 9.00 5.73
CA ILE A 154 -9.73 9.21 7.07
C ILE A 154 -8.85 10.18 7.86
N SER A 155 -7.54 10.05 7.72
CA SER A 155 -6.59 10.82 8.55
C SER A 155 -5.22 10.86 7.91
N ARG A 156 -4.58 12.04 7.99
CA ARG A 156 -3.15 12.22 7.75
C ARG A 156 -2.46 12.51 9.08
N ARG A 157 -1.45 11.72 9.42
CA ARG A 157 -0.59 11.99 10.58
C ARG A 157 0.81 12.29 10.06
N GLY A 158 1.21 13.56 10.17
CA GLY A 158 2.60 14.00 9.98
C GLY A 158 3.26 14.13 11.35
N GLY A 159 4.46 13.58 11.48
CA GLY A 159 5.33 13.78 12.65
C GLY A 159 6.44 14.77 12.35
#